data_AF-A0A2C9KUZ4-F1
#
_entry.id   AF-A0A2C9KUZ4-F1
#
_cell.length_a   1.000
_cell.length_b   1.000
_cell.length_c   1.000
_cell.angle_alpha   90.00
_cell.angle_beta   90.00
_cell.angle_gamma   90.00
#
_symmetry.space_group_name_H-M   'P 1'
#
loop_
_entity.id
_entity.type
_entity.pdbx_description
1 polymer ?
#
loop_
_entity_poly.entity_id
_entity_poly.type
_entity_poly.pdbx_seq_one_letter_code
_entity_poly.pdbx_strand_id
1 'polypeptide(L)'
;MAMKTNRNIDFDNDWKLITVFIGANDLCKRCHVETSPESYIRNLKATLDILYSIPRTLVNLVEIMNVDQLRQLKKDPMCMMVQKLVCDCISFPQSEEDFNHLQNTREEFQKKTEELLMSGVYETRDDAAVVLQPFFRDVTIPLLDNGDMDMSYFAIDCFHMSKKGQSVMGINLWNNMLEPVNNKTTKSDWTKAFQLKCPTKESPFFYTHRNSGLRHRQSFVQKADENVTNTVLEKTLNQKTEMVSADDTSFLQNISIFVSSAIGMVILGVA
;
A
#
# COMPACT_ATOMS: atom_id res chain seq x y z
N MET A 1 9.26 -15.08 -11.95
CA MET A 1 9.23 -16.41 -12.62
C MET A 1 9.42 -17.60 -11.66
N ALA A 2 10.01 -17.41 -10.46
CA ALA A 2 10.36 -18.51 -9.54
C ALA A 2 9.20 -19.36 -8.99
N MET A 3 8.01 -18.78 -8.74
CA MET A 3 6.89 -19.55 -8.14
C MET A 3 6.30 -20.59 -9.09
N LYS A 4 6.12 -20.25 -10.38
CA LYS A 4 5.54 -21.16 -11.38
C LYS A 4 6.41 -22.39 -11.68
N THR A 5 7.71 -22.28 -11.42
CA THR A 5 8.68 -23.34 -11.68
C THR A 5 9.00 -24.18 -10.44
N ASN A 6 8.47 -23.81 -9.27
CA ASN A 6 8.72 -24.53 -8.02
C ASN A 6 7.78 -25.73 -7.91
N ARG A 7 8.33 -26.94 -7.87
CA ARG A 7 7.56 -28.19 -7.80
C ARG A 7 6.79 -28.40 -6.49
N ASN A 8 7.13 -27.65 -5.44
CA ASN A 8 6.47 -27.73 -4.14
C ASN A 8 5.29 -26.76 -4.00
N ILE A 9 5.01 -25.96 -5.03
CA ILE A 9 3.92 -24.97 -5.03
C ILE A 9 2.98 -25.33 -6.17
N ASP A 10 1.72 -25.58 -5.86
CA ASP A 10 0.67 -25.57 -6.85
C ASP A 10 0.30 -24.11 -7.16
N PHE A 11 0.84 -23.59 -8.26
CA PHE A 11 0.62 -22.19 -8.61
C PHE A 11 -0.87 -21.87 -8.81
N ASP A 12 -1.69 -22.81 -9.26
CA ASP A 12 -3.11 -22.54 -9.52
C ASP A 12 -3.99 -22.80 -8.28
N ASN A 13 -3.58 -23.70 -7.39
CA ASN A 13 -4.39 -24.13 -6.25
C ASN A 13 -3.91 -23.67 -4.86
N ASP A 14 -2.65 -23.31 -4.66
CA ASP A 14 -2.24 -22.82 -3.34
C ASP A 14 -2.70 -21.37 -3.14
N TRP A 15 -2.97 -20.94 -1.91
CA TRP A 15 -3.20 -19.52 -1.63
C TRP A 15 -1.87 -18.76 -1.59
N LYS A 16 -1.83 -17.56 -2.18
CA LYS A 16 -0.68 -16.66 -2.13
C LYS A 16 -1.04 -15.43 -1.30
N LEU A 17 -0.24 -15.17 -0.27
CA LEU A 17 -0.33 -13.93 0.50
C LEU A 17 0.77 -12.98 0.02
N ILE A 18 0.38 -11.87 -0.59
CA ILE A 18 1.29 -10.90 -1.19
C ILE A 18 1.16 -9.60 -0.43
N THR A 19 2.23 -9.13 0.20
CA THR A 19 2.26 -7.82 0.85
C THR A 19 2.97 -6.80 -0.05
N VAL A 20 2.27 -5.72 -0.37
CA VAL A 20 2.76 -4.59 -1.16
C VAL A 20 2.90 -3.39 -0.23
N PHE A 21 4.11 -2.85 -0.12
CA PHE A 21 4.38 -1.60 0.59
C PHE A 21 5.28 -0.71 -0.27
N ILE A 22 4.67 0.29 -0.92
CA ILE A 22 5.33 1.19 -1.88
C ILE A 22 4.88 2.64 -1.64
N GLY A 23 5.53 3.61 -2.28
CA GLY A 23 5.13 5.03 -2.23
C GLY A 23 5.98 5.91 -1.30
N ALA A 24 6.71 5.33 -0.34
CA ALA A 24 7.64 6.11 0.50
C ALA A 24 8.75 6.77 -0.34
N ASN A 25 9.30 6.04 -1.32
CA ASN A 25 10.32 6.58 -2.23
C ASN A 25 9.76 7.65 -3.18
N ASP A 26 8.49 7.53 -3.58
CA ASP A 26 7.79 8.54 -4.38
C ASP A 26 7.67 9.86 -3.60
N LEU A 27 7.36 9.80 -2.30
CA LEU A 27 7.37 10.97 -1.41
C LEU A 27 8.78 11.52 -1.18
N CYS A 28 9.78 10.67 -0.96
CA CYS A 28 11.18 11.07 -0.76
C CYS A 28 11.78 11.82 -1.97
N LYS A 29 11.21 11.65 -3.17
CA LYS A 29 11.67 12.30 -4.41
C LYS A 29 10.74 13.40 -4.91
N ARG A 30 9.67 13.69 -4.19
CA ARG A 30 8.58 14.57 -4.66
C ARG A 30 9.01 16.01 -4.95
N CYS A 31 10.08 16.49 -4.31
CA CYS A 31 10.64 17.82 -4.56
C CYS A 31 11.59 17.89 -5.76
N HIS A 32 12.01 16.74 -6.32
CA HIS A 32 12.96 16.67 -7.45
C HIS A 32 12.33 16.15 -8.74
N VAL A 33 11.30 15.30 -8.61
CA VAL A 33 10.63 14.63 -9.72
C VAL A 33 9.16 15.03 -9.71
N GLU A 34 8.58 15.19 -10.90
CA GLU A 34 7.12 15.35 -11.07
C GLU A 34 6.35 14.03 -10.82
N THR A 35 6.66 13.33 -9.73
CA THR A 35 5.81 12.22 -9.29
C THR A 35 4.55 12.82 -8.68
N SER A 36 3.46 12.83 -9.46
CA SER A 36 2.15 13.31 -8.99
C SER A 36 1.33 12.20 -8.33
N PRO A 37 0.36 12.56 -7.47
CA PRO A 37 -0.67 11.65 -6.97
C PRO A 37 -1.37 10.83 -8.05
N GLU A 38 -1.55 11.39 -9.24
CA GLU A 38 -2.12 10.70 -10.41
C GLU A 38 -1.15 9.64 -10.96
N SER A 39 0.14 9.94 -11.02
CA SER A 39 1.15 8.94 -11.44
C SER A 39 1.24 7.80 -10.45
N TYR A 40 1.27 8.11 -9.16
CA TYR A 40 1.26 7.12 -8.08
C TYR A 40 0.06 6.18 -8.19
N ILE A 41 -1.16 6.71 -8.28
CA ILE A 41 -2.36 5.86 -8.32
C ILE A 41 -2.46 5.04 -9.61
N ARG A 42 -2.02 5.58 -10.76
CA ARG A 42 -1.93 4.82 -12.02
C ARG A 42 -1.00 3.62 -11.89
N ASN A 43 0.21 3.84 -11.35
CA ASN A 43 1.22 2.78 -11.19
C ASN A 43 0.79 1.74 -10.14
N LEU A 44 0.18 2.19 -9.04
CA LEU A 44 -0.39 1.32 -8.03
C LEU A 44 -1.49 0.44 -8.64
N LYS A 45 -2.43 1.05 -9.39
CA LYS A 45 -3.49 0.29 -10.07
C LYS A 45 -2.92 -0.75 -11.02
N ALA A 46 -1.97 -0.37 -11.88
CA ALA A 46 -1.33 -1.31 -12.82
C ALA A 46 -0.67 -2.49 -12.09
N THR A 47 -0.03 -2.23 -10.96
CA THR A 47 0.58 -3.27 -10.11
C THR A 47 -0.48 -4.20 -9.52
N LEU A 48 -1.55 -3.63 -8.95
CA LEU A 48 -2.63 -4.40 -8.35
C LEU A 48 -3.42 -5.20 -9.39
N ASP A 49 -3.62 -4.67 -10.60
CA ASP A 49 -4.26 -5.40 -11.71
C ASP A 49 -3.47 -6.69 -12.04
N ILE A 50 -2.13 -6.62 -12.06
CA ILE A 50 -1.27 -7.80 -12.26
C ILE A 50 -1.41 -8.79 -11.10
N LEU A 51 -1.33 -8.32 -9.85
CA LEU A 51 -1.39 -9.19 -8.68
C LEU A 51 -2.77 -9.83 -8.52
N TYR A 52 -3.84 -9.11 -8.81
CA TYR A 52 -5.22 -9.60 -8.79
C TYR A 52 -5.51 -10.61 -9.92
N SER A 53 -4.71 -10.62 -10.97
CA SER A 53 -4.82 -11.65 -12.02
C SER A 53 -4.34 -13.04 -11.54
N ILE A 54 -3.50 -13.09 -10.50
CA ILE A 54 -2.96 -14.33 -9.94
C ILE A 54 -4.09 -15.12 -9.25
N PRO A 55 -4.27 -16.43 -9.53
CA PRO A 55 -5.29 -17.23 -8.88
C PRO A 55 -5.04 -17.36 -7.37
N ARG A 56 -6.12 -17.48 -6.58
CA ARG A 56 -6.05 -17.73 -5.12
C ARG A 56 -5.10 -16.77 -4.40
N THR A 57 -5.34 -15.46 -4.53
CA THR A 57 -4.41 -14.43 -4.04
C THR A 57 -5.08 -13.45 -3.08
N LEU A 58 -4.48 -13.28 -1.90
CA LEU A 58 -4.79 -12.19 -0.99
C LEU A 58 -3.65 -11.17 -1.04
N VAL A 59 -3.94 -9.97 -1.54
CA VAL A 59 -2.98 -8.86 -1.57
C VAL A 59 -3.22 -7.96 -0.37
N ASN A 60 -2.25 -7.86 0.52
CA ASN A 60 -2.18 -6.83 1.55
C ASN A 60 -1.52 -5.59 0.95
N LEU A 61 -2.26 -4.51 0.79
CA LEU A 61 -1.68 -3.21 0.47
C LEU A 61 -1.43 -2.44 1.76
N VAL A 62 -0.17 -2.33 2.17
CA VAL A 62 0.20 -1.51 3.33
C VAL A 62 0.15 -0.05 2.91
N GLU A 63 -0.61 0.73 3.66
CA GLU A 63 -0.73 2.15 3.38
C GLU A 63 0.56 2.90 3.73
N ILE A 64 0.82 3.97 2.98
CA ILE A 64 1.99 4.82 3.19
C ILE A 64 1.90 5.49 4.56
N MET A 65 3.00 5.40 5.30
CA MET A 65 3.12 5.99 6.64
C MET A 65 3.22 7.51 6.62
N ASN A 66 2.91 8.10 7.77
CA ASN A 66 3.42 9.42 8.09
C ASN A 66 4.96 9.35 8.30
N VAL A 67 5.69 10.09 7.46
CA VAL A 67 7.16 10.12 7.39
C VAL A 67 7.78 11.30 8.15
N ASP A 68 6.97 12.13 8.82
CA ASP A 68 7.42 13.33 9.56
C ASP A 68 8.48 13.01 10.62
N GLN A 69 8.40 11.79 11.16
CA GLN A 69 9.29 11.28 12.19
C GLN A 69 10.75 11.24 11.74
N LEU A 70 11.02 11.13 10.42
CA LEU A 70 12.36 11.21 9.87
C LEU A 70 13.04 12.56 10.20
N ARG A 71 12.28 13.65 10.34
CA ARG A 71 12.84 14.96 10.73
C ARG A 71 13.43 14.97 12.13
N GLN A 72 13.02 14.05 13.00
CA GLN A 72 13.48 13.96 14.40
C GLN A 72 14.79 13.18 14.52
N LEU A 73 15.19 12.44 13.48
CA LEU A 73 16.36 11.55 13.46
C LEU A 73 17.69 12.25 13.12
N LYS A 74 17.74 13.60 13.15
CA LYS A 74 18.87 14.40 12.65
C LYS A 74 20.05 14.59 13.61
N LYS A 75 20.08 13.90 14.75
CA LYS A 75 21.12 14.14 15.76
C LYS A 75 22.47 13.48 15.42
N ASP A 76 22.45 12.41 14.64
CA ASP A 76 23.65 11.66 14.24
C ASP A 76 24.15 12.08 12.84
N PRO A 77 25.45 12.39 12.67
CA PRO A 77 26.01 12.83 11.38
C PRO A 77 25.87 11.85 10.22
N MET A 78 25.93 10.54 10.51
CA MET A 78 25.78 9.52 9.48
C MET A 78 24.32 9.40 9.07
N CYS A 79 23.37 9.42 10.02
CA CYS A 79 21.95 9.51 9.72
C CYS A 79 21.63 10.74 8.84
N MET A 80 22.17 11.92 9.19
CA MET A 80 21.98 13.15 8.40
C MET A 80 22.51 12.99 6.97
N MET A 81 23.70 12.41 6.80
CA MET A 81 24.31 12.17 5.50
C MET A 81 23.46 11.24 4.64
N VAL A 82 23.00 10.11 5.19
CA VAL A 82 22.16 9.15 4.47
C VAL A 82 20.84 9.80 4.08
N GLN A 83 20.13 10.41 5.03
CA GLN A 83 18.84 11.01 4.78
C GLN A 83 18.89 12.13 3.73
N LYS A 84 19.97 12.92 3.73
CA LYS A 84 20.22 13.94 2.70
C LYS A 84 20.47 13.33 1.32
N LEU A 85 20.96 12.10 1.23
CA LEU A 85 21.18 11.41 -0.04
C LEU A 85 19.89 10.74 -0.56
N VAL A 86 19.08 10.15 0.32
CA VAL A 86 17.99 9.25 -0.09
C VAL A 86 16.59 9.84 0.05
N CYS A 87 16.40 10.84 0.91
CA CYS A 87 15.08 11.38 1.25
C CYS A 87 15.16 12.84 1.77
N ASP A 88 15.90 13.69 1.06
CA ASP A 88 16.12 15.08 1.46
C ASP A 88 14.85 15.92 1.45
N CYS A 89 13.87 15.64 0.58
CA CYS A 89 12.60 16.37 0.55
C CYS A 89 11.90 16.37 1.93
N ILE A 90 11.86 15.21 2.59
CA ILE A 90 11.18 15.03 3.88
C ILE A 90 12.10 15.42 5.03
N SER A 91 13.34 14.95 5.01
CA SER A 91 14.26 15.22 6.11
C SER A 91 14.70 16.68 6.11
N PHE A 92 14.95 17.31 4.98
CA PHE A 92 15.50 18.68 4.87
C PHE A 92 14.69 19.54 3.87
N PRO A 93 13.41 19.83 4.16
CA PRO A 93 12.61 20.69 3.30
C PRO A 93 13.20 22.12 3.24
N GLN A 94 13.11 22.77 2.08
CA GLN A 94 13.65 24.13 1.88
C GLN A 94 12.83 25.18 2.64
N SER A 95 11.53 24.94 2.80
CA SER A 95 10.60 25.78 3.56
C SER A 95 9.52 24.94 4.27
N GLU A 96 8.82 25.55 5.22
CA GLU A 96 7.63 24.91 5.83
C GLU A 96 6.49 24.76 4.81
N GLU A 97 6.43 25.59 3.77
CA GLU A 97 5.48 25.43 2.66
C GLU A 97 5.77 24.16 1.86
N ASP A 98 7.03 23.90 1.53
CA ASP A 98 7.43 22.66 0.84
C ASP A 98 7.10 21.42 1.68
N PHE A 99 7.33 21.50 3.00
CA PHE A 99 6.97 20.43 3.91
C PHE A 99 5.45 20.18 3.95
N ASN A 100 4.65 21.24 4.06
CA ASN A 100 3.19 21.13 4.00
C ASN A 100 2.71 20.54 2.67
N HIS A 101 3.35 20.92 1.55
CA HIS A 101 3.04 20.35 0.23
C HIS A 101 3.32 18.84 0.15
N LEU A 102 4.41 18.38 0.77
CA LEU A 102 4.72 16.95 0.89
C LEU A 102 3.66 16.21 1.71
N GLN A 103 3.20 16.81 2.81
CA GLN A 103 2.14 16.26 3.65
C GLN A 103 0.81 16.15 2.91
N ASN A 104 0.41 17.20 2.20
CA ASN A 104 -0.77 17.18 1.34
C ASN A 104 -0.65 16.09 0.25
N THR A 105 0.53 15.95 -0.36
CA THR A 105 0.79 14.89 -1.36
C THR A 105 0.62 13.49 -0.76
N ARG A 106 1.15 13.25 0.45
CA ARG A 106 0.95 11.98 1.17
C ARG A 106 -0.52 11.70 1.42
N GLU A 107 -1.27 12.68 1.89
CA GLU A 107 -2.71 12.55 2.16
C GLU A 107 -3.50 12.25 0.87
N GLU A 108 -3.11 12.86 -0.24
CA GLU A 108 -3.70 12.53 -1.55
C GLU A 108 -3.38 11.10 -2.00
N PHE A 109 -2.17 10.60 -1.75
CA PHE A 109 -1.83 9.20 -2.03
C PHE A 109 -2.71 8.24 -1.21
N GLN A 110 -2.87 8.51 0.09
CA GLN A 110 -3.71 7.72 1.00
C GLN A 110 -5.17 7.75 0.53
N LYS A 111 -5.73 8.95 0.32
CA LYS A 111 -7.11 9.14 -0.15
C LYS A 111 -7.38 8.43 -1.48
N LYS A 112 -6.54 8.62 -2.50
CA LYS A 112 -6.73 7.98 -3.81
C LYS A 112 -6.58 6.45 -3.73
N THR A 113 -5.74 5.96 -2.82
CA THR A 113 -5.62 4.51 -2.55
C THR A 113 -6.91 3.96 -1.95
N GLU A 114 -7.46 4.63 -0.92
CA GLU A 114 -8.75 4.27 -0.33
C GLU A 114 -9.88 4.29 -1.38
N GLU A 115 -9.98 5.36 -2.17
CA GLU A 115 -10.98 5.50 -3.24
C GLU A 115 -10.87 4.37 -4.28
N LEU A 116 -9.65 4.00 -4.69
CA LEU A 116 -9.43 2.89 -5.63
C LEU A 116 -9.94 1.57 -5.07
N LEU A 117 -9.61 1.24 -3.81
CA LEU A 117 -10.03 -0.03 -3.21
C LEU A 117 -11.54 -0.04 -2.89
N MET A 118 -12.07 1.10 -2.45
CA MET A 118 -13.49 1.30 -2.22
C MET A 118 -14.30 1.45 -3.51
N SER A 119 -13.71 1.44 -4.70
CA SER A 119 -14.47 1.39 -5.96
C SER A 119 -15.10 0.02 -6.25
N GLY A 120 -14.62 -1.04 -5.58
CA GLY A 120 -15.05 -2.42 -5.81
C GLY A 120 -14.38 -3.10 -7.01
N VAL A 121 -13.40 -2.46 -7.67
CA VAL A 121 -12.70 -3.04 -8.84
C VAL A 121 -12.02 -4.38 -8.53
N TYR A 122 -11.59 -4.61 -7.29
CA TYR A 122 -10.96 -5.85 -6.82
C TYR A 122 -11.89 -6.79 -6.04
N GLU A 123 -13.21 -6.64 -6.18
CA GLU A 123 -14.22 -7.46 -5.52
C GLU A 123 -15.00 -8.36 -6.49
N THR A 124 -14.50 -8.52 -7.71
CA THR A 124 -15.16 -9.25 -8.82
C THR A 124 -14.94 -10.75 -8.80
N ARG A 125 -13.98 -11.25 -8.01
CA ARG A 125 -13.59 -12.67 -7.91
C ARG A 125 -13.80 -13.23 -6.52
N ASP A 126 -14.06 -14.53 -6.44
CA ASP A 126 -14.24 -15.26 -5.18
C ASP A 126 -12.91 -15.84 -4.65
N ASP A 127 -11.90 -15.93 -5.51
CA ASP A 127 -10.58 -16.49 -5.22
C ASP A 127 -9.48 -15.42 -5.13
N ALA A 128 -9.83 -14.13 -5.11
CA ALA A 128 -8.84 -13.07 -4.98
C ALA A 128 -9.41 -11.85 -4.23
N ALA A 129 -8.56 -11.17 -3.46
CA ALA A 129 -8.91 -9.94 -2.77
C ALA A 129 -7.71 -9.01 -2.64
N VAL A 130 -7.96 -7.70 -2.67
CA VAL A 130 -6.98 -6.66 -2.32
C VAL A 130 -7.50 -5.90 -1.11
N VAL A 131 -6.72 -5.86 -0.03
CA VAL A 131 -7.13 -5.30 1.26
C VAL A 131 -6.12 -4.25 1.71
N LEU A 132 -6.60 -3.04 1.99
CA LEU A 132 -5.80 -1.99 2.60
C LEU A 132 -5.44 -2.35 4.04
N GLN A 133 -4.20 -2.15 4.43
CA GLN A 133 -3.70 -2.36 5.79
C GLN A 133 -3.14 -1.03 6.32
N PRO A 134 -3.96 -0.15 6.92
CA PRO A 134 -3.57 1.21 7.30
C PRO A 134 -2.86 1.30 8.66
N PHE A 135 -2.44 0.18 9.26
CA PHE A 135 -1.79 0.18 10.58
C PHE A 135 -0.58 1.13 10.67
N PHE A 136 0.06 1.43 9.53
CA PHE A 136 1.26 2.24 9.47
C PHE A 136 0.99 3.72 9.17
N ARG A 137 -0.27 4.13 9.01
CA ARG A 137 -0.67 5.53 8.73
C ARG A 137 -0.11 6.50 9.77
N ASP A 138 -0.37 6.23 11.05
CA ASP A 138 0.20 6.96 12.17
C ASP A 138 0.98 6.01 13.07
N VAL A 139 2.23 6.36 13.39
CA VAL A 139 3.10 5.55 14.24
C VAL A 139 3.56 6.37 15.43
N THR A 140 3.60 5.79 16.62
CA THR A 140 4.30 6.39 17.77
C THR A 140 5.54 5.57 18.05
N ILE A 141 6.72 6.11 17.73
CA ILE A 141 8.00 5.47 18.02
C ILE A 141 8.41 5.81 19.46
N PRO A 142 8.92 4.84 20.26
CA PRO A 142 9.29 5.10 21.64
C PRO A 142 10.44 6.09 21.75
N LEU A 143 10.40 6.89 22.82
CA LEU A 143 11.48 7.76 23.22
C LEU A 143 12.24 7.12 24.39
N LEU A 144 13.55 7.35 24.43
CA LEU A 144 14.41 7.05 25.58
C LEU A 144 14.16 8.07 26.71
N ASP A 145 14.67 7.80 27.91
CA ASP A 145 14.51 8.69 29.08
C ASP A 145 15.05 10.11 28.86
N ASN A 146 16.01 10.28 27.94
CA ASN A 146 16.57 11.57 27.57
C ASN A 146 15.73 12.33 26.51
N GLY A 147 14.60 11.76 26.07
CA GLY A 147 13.70 12.33 25.06
C GLY A 147 14.09 12.04 23.61
N ASP A 148 15.19 11.31 23.36
CA ASP A 148 15.59 10.91 22.01
C ASP A 148 14.77 9.73 21.50
N MET A 149 14.60 9.63 20.18
CA MET A 149 13.96 8.47 19.57
C MET A 149 14.79 7.20 19.84
N ASP A 150 14.11 6.10 20.19
CA ASP A 150 14.77 4.80 20.36
C ASP A 150 15.26 4.28 19.01
N MET A 151 16.55 4.53 18.72
CA MET A 151 17.20 4.15 17.47
C MET A 151 17.26 2.64 17.25
N SER A 152 16.99 1.80 18.26
CA SER A 152 16.99 0.34 18.09
C SER A 152 15.91 -0.17 17.13
N TYR A 153 14.92 0.66 16.78
CA TYR A 153 13.91 0.36 15.76
C TYR A 153 14.39 0.59 14.32
N PHE A 154 15.51 1.28 14.12
CA PHE A 154 16.07 1.63 12.82
C PHE A 154 17.36 0.86 12.52
N ALA A 155 17.60 0.60 11.24
CA ALA A 155 18.86 0.08 10.77
C ALA A 155 19.96 1.14 10.90
N ILE A 156 21.20 0.75 10.60
CA ILE A 156 22.36 1.63 10.70
C ILE A 156 22.21 2.89 9.83
N ASP A 157 21.46 2.83 8.74
CA ASP A 157 21.23 3.95 7.83
C ASP A 157 20.18 4.97 8.32
N CYS A 158 19.53 4.70 9.46
CA CYS A 158 18.53 5.56 10.09
C CYS A 158 17.35 5.92 9.16
N PHE A 159 17.09 5.06 8.18
CA PHE A 159 16.03 5.21 7.19
C PHE A 159 15.21 3.93 7.12
N HIS A 160 15.87 2.78 7.00
CA HIS A 160 15.22 1.50 7.03
C HIS A 160 14.98 1.01 8.46
N MET A 161 13.99 0.14 8.63
CA MET A 161 13.67 -0.47 9.93
C MET A 161 14.66 -1.59 10.27
N SER A 162 15.07 -1.67 11.54
CA SER A 162 15.87 -2.77 12.06
C SER A 162 15.06 -4.06 12.14
N LYS A 163 15.69 -5.17 12.56
CA LYS A 163 14.97 -6.40 12.90
C LYS A 163 13.86 -6.16 13.94
N LYS A 164 14.09 -5.26 14.91
CA LYS A 164 13.09 -4.88 15.92
C LYS A 164 11.92 -4.15 15.25
N GLY A 165 12.18 -3.11 14.47
CA GLY A 165 11.13 -2.36 13.74
C GLY A 165 10.32 -3.25 12.79
N GLN A 166 10.99 -4.11 12.02
CA GLN A 166 10.34 -5.07 11.12
C GLN A 166 9.45 -6.07 11.88
N SER A 167 9.88 -6.52 13.06
CA SER A 167 9.07 -7.43 13.89
C SER A 167 7.78 -6.76 14.37
N VAL A 168 7.84 -5.48 14.73
CA VAL A 168 6.66 -4.69 15.12
C VAL A 168 5.73 -4.46 13.94
N MET A 169 6.27 -4.10 12.78
CA MET A 169 5.47 -3.96 11.55
C MET A 169 4.76 -5.26 11.19
N GLY A 170 5.45 -6.40 11.30
CA GLY A 170 4.87 -7.73 11.05
C GLY A 170 3.71 -8.06 12.00
N ILE A 171 3.86 -7.77 13.29
CA ILE A 171 2.79 -7.96 14.29
C ILE A 171 1.59 -7.06 13.99
N ASN A 172 1.83 -5.79 13.65
CA ASN A 172 0.75 -4.86 13.33
C ASN A 172 0.02 -5.26 12.04
N LEU A 173 0.74 -5.67 10.99
CA LEU A 173 0.14 -6.20 9.77
C LEU A 173 -0.73 -7.44 10.06
N TRP A 174 -0.21 -8.39 10.84
CA TRP A 174 -0.96 -9.59 11.25
C TRP A 174 -2.25 -9.22 11.97
N ASN A 175 -2.16 -8.32 12.96
CA ASN A 175 -3.30 -7.85 13.71
C ASN A 175 -4.33 -7.14 12.81
N ASN A 176 -3.87 -6.37 11.83
CA ASN A 176 -4.72 -5.63 10.90
C ASN A 176 -5.45 -6.54 9.89
N MET A 177 -4.84 -7.68 9.51
CA MET A 177 -5.52 -8.72 8.74
C MET A 177 -6.68 -9.38 9.52
N LEU A 178 -6.61 -9.38 10.85
CA LEU A 178 -7.63 -9.90 11.77
C LEU A 178 -8.65 -8.84 12.22
N GLU A 179 -8.68 -7.67 11.57
CA GLU A 179 -9.63 -6.60 11.85
C GLU A 179 -10.56 -6.35 10.65
N PRO A 180 -11.88 -6.19 10.86
CA PRO A 180 -12.83 -5.82 9.81
C PRO A 180 -12.38 -4.58 9.05
N VAL A 181 -12.62 -4.53 7.74
CA VAL A 181 -12.10 -3.46 6.86
C VAL A 181 -12.54 -2.05 7.30
N ASN A 182 -13.76 -1.92 7.82
CA ASN A 182 -14.30 -0.66 8.36
C ASN A 182 -13.87 -0.34 9.79
N ASN A 183 -13.06 -1.19 10.42
CA ASN A 183 -12.60 -1.04 11.81
C ASN A 183 -11.14 -1.48 11.97
N LYS A 184 -10.32 -1.16 10.96
CA LYS A 184 -8.87 -1.40 11.00
C LYS A 184 -8.18 -0.38 11.89
N THR A 185 -7.19 -0.85 12.65
CA THR A 185 -6.25 0.00 13.36
C THR A 185 -5.49 0.84 12.34
N THR A 186 -5.46 2.16 12.56
CA THR A 186 -4.69 3.11 11.74
C THR A 186 -3.53 3.74 12.50
N LYS A 187 -3.49 3.56 13.82
CA LYS A 187 -2.47 4.13 14.71
C LYS A 187 -1.73 3.01 15.42
N SER A 188 -0.44 2.87 15.14
CA SER A 188 0.44 1.88 15.77
C SER A 188 1.28 2.52 16.86
N ASP A 189 1.05 2.13 18.11
CA ASP A 189 1.81 2.60 19.26
C ASP A 189 2.91 1.60 19.64
N TRP A 190 4.16 1.91 19.27
CA TRP A 190 5.29 1.01 19.47
C TRP A 190 5.85 1.06 20.89
N THR A 191 5.30 1.93 21.77
CA THR A 191 5.66 1.99 23.19
C THR A 191 5.03 0.85 23.99
N LYS A 192 3.95 0.25 23.46
CA LYS A 192 3.20 -0.81 24.13
C LYS A 192 3.82 -2.18 23.83
N ALA A 193 3.62 -3.10 24.76
CA ALA A 193 3.97 -4.50 24.56
C ALA A 193 3.27 -5.04 23.30
N PHE A 194 4.05 -5.68 22.42
CA PHE A 194 3.55 -6.22 21.17
C PHE A 194 2.65 -7.43 21.46
N GLN A 195 1.34 -7.25 21.31
CA GLN A 195 0.37 -8.34 21.47
C GLN A 195 -0.08 -8.82 20.10
N LEU A 196 0.30 -10.06 19.78
CA LEU A 196 -0.19 -10.75 18.59
C LEU A 196 -1.64 -11.19 18.85
N LYS A 197 -2.55 -10.80 17.96
CA LYS A 197 -3.93 -11.28 17.98
C LYS A 197 -4.00 -12.71 17.44
N CYS A 198 -4.80 -13.54 18.10
CA CYS A 198 -5.13 -14.88 17.62
C CYS A 198 -6.52 -14.86 16.99
N PRO A 199 -6.72 -15.57 15.86
CA PRO A 199 -8.06 -15.82 15.34
C PRO A 199 -8.93 -16.53 16.38
N THR A 200 -10.23 -16.23 16.40
CA THR A 200 -11.20 -16.91 17.27
C THR A 200 -12.07 -17.88 16.47
N LYS A 201 -12.90 -18.68 17.15
CA LYS A 201 -13.86 -19.56 16.45
C LYS A 201 -14.92 -18.76 15.70
N GLU A 202 -15.28 -17.58 16.20
CA GLU A 202 -16.27 -16.66 15.63
C GLU A 202 -15.70 -15.85 14.47
N SER A 203 -14.37 -15.68 14.40
CA SER A 203 -13.69 -14.92 13.35
C SER A 203 -12.37 -15.60 12.97
N PRO A 204 -12.42 -16.74 12.26
CA PRO A 204 -11.24 -17.56 11.97
C PRO A 204 -10.48 -17.13 10.70
N PHE A 205 -10.97 -16.15 9.95
CA PHE A 205 -10.43 -15.76 8.63
C PHE A 205 -9.85 -14.35 8.64
N PHE A 206 -8.95 -14.08 7.70
CA PHE A 206 -8.56 -12.72 7.39
C PHE A 206 -9.73 -11.93 6.81
N TYR A 207 -9.82 -10.65 7.19
CA TYR A 207 -10.90 -9.79 6.76
C TYR A 207 -10.63 -9.19 5.38
N THR A 208 -11.67 -9.24 4.55
CA THR A 208 -11.79 -8.61 3.22
C THR A 208 -13.03 -7.72 3.21
N HIS A 209 -13.27 -6.94 2.15
CA HIS A 209 -14.50 -6.12 2.08
C HIS A 209 -15.76 -7.01 2.18
N ARG A 210 -15.74 -8.20 1.57
CA ARG A 210 -16.87 -9.14 1.53
C ARG A 210 -17.28 -9.63 2.92
N ASN A 211 -16.36 -10.17 3.71
CA ASN A 211 -16.68 -10.68 5.05
C ASN A 211 -16.72 -9.58 6.13
N SER A 212 -16.43 -8.33 5.76
CA SER A 212 -16.67 -7.14 6.59
C SER A 212 -18.03 -6.47 6.32
N GLY A 213 -18.87 -7.07 5.45
CA GLY A 213 -20.20 -6.52 5.12
C GLY A 213 -20.16 -5.31 4.16
N LEU A 214 -19.02 -5.01 3.55
CA LEU A 214 -18.83 -3.89 2.61
C LEU A 214 -19.05 -4.31 1.16
N ARG A 215 -19.91 -5.29 0.92
CA ARG A 215 -20.19 -5.77 -0.44
C ARG A 215 -20.83 -4.63 -1.22
N HIS A 216 -20.11 -4.11 -2.23
CA HIS A 216 -20.72 -3.20 -3.20
C HIS A 216 -21.91 -3.92 -3.84
N ARG A 217 -23.11 -3.43 -3.55
CA ARG A 217 -24.34 -3.85 -4.23
C ARG A 217 -24.28 -3.34 -5.67
N GLN A 218 -23.49 -3.99 -6.53
CA GLN A 218 -23.61 -3.82 -7.97
C GLN A 218 -25.01 -4.24 -8.46
N SER A 219 -25.80 -4.96 -7.65
CA SER A 219 -27.14 -5.45 -7.98
C SER A 219 -28.30 -4.47 -7.79
N PHE A 220 -28.07 -3.21 -7.39
CA PHE A 220 -29.14 -2.19 -7.31
C PHE A 220 -28.94 -0.99 -8.23
N VAL A 221 -27.71 -0.73 -8.70
CA VAL A 221 -27.44 0.37 -9.65
C VAL A 221 -27.71 -0.07 -11.09
N GLN A 222 -27.48 -1.34 -11.44
CA GLN A 222 -27.74 -1.85 -12.79
C GLN A 222 -29.21 -1.72 -13.24
N LYS A 223 -30.18 -1.88 -12.33
CA LYS A 223 -31.62 -1.69 -12.66
C LYS A 223 -32.04 -0.23 -12.83
N ALA A 224 -31.32 0.70 -12.20
CA ALA A 224 -31.57 2.13 -12.38
C ALA A 224 -30.89 2.64 -13.66
N ASP A 225 -29.68 2.15 -13.96
CA ASP A 225 -28.92 2.54 -15.14
C ASP A 225 -29.43 1.91 -16.43
N GLU A 226 -30.02 0.71 -16.45
CA GLU A 226 -30.65 0.14 -17.67
C GLU A 226 -31.82 0.99 -18.19
N ASN A 227 -32.61 1.61 -17.29
CA ASN A 227 -33.70 2.50 -17.68
C ASN A 227 -33.20 3.86 -18.19
N VAL A 228 -32.05 4.34 -17.69
CA VAL A 228 -31.44 5.61 -18.12
C VAL A 228 -30.63 5.43 -19.40
N THR A 229 -29.86 4.34 -19.53
CA THR A 229 -29.04 4.04 -20.71
C THR A 229 -29.87 3.77 -21.96
N ASN A 230 -31.03 3.10 -21.86
CA ASN A 230 -31.94 2.95 -23.02
C ASN A 230 -32.45 4.31 -23.54
N THR A 231 -32.60 5.31 -22.66
CA THR A 231 -33.06 6.66 -23.02
C THR A 231 -31.93 7.53 -23.62
N VAL A 232 -30.67 7.22 -23.29
CA VAL A 232 -29.47 7.95 -23.74
C VAL A 232 -28.86 7.32 -25.01
N LEU A 233 -28.95 6.00 -25.18
CA LEU A 233 -28.48 5.28 -26.37
C LEU A 233 -29.25 5.70 -27.64
N GLU A 234 -30.57 5.92 -27.56
CA GLU A 234 -31.35 6.47 -28.69
C GLU A 234 -30.92 7.89 -29.10
N LYS A 235 -30.32 8.66 -28.18
CA LYS A 235 -29.83 10.03 -28.45
C LYS A 235 -28.38 10.09 -28.92
N THR A 236 -27.56 9.07 -28.63
CA THR A 236 -26.10 9.14 -28.82
C THR A 236 -25.61 8.39 -30.07
N LEU A 237 -26.47 7.59 -30.72
CA LEU A 237 -26.17 6.94 -32.01
C LEU A 237 -25.95 7.91 -33.20
N ASN A 238 -26.02 9.23 -32.98
CA ASN A 238 -25.91 10.26 -34.01
C ASN A 238 -24.57 11.01 -34.07
N GLN A 239 -23.56 10.70 -33.24
CA GLN A 239 -22.24 11.32 -33.40
C GLN A 239 -21.08 10.33 -33.24
N LYS A 240 -20.10 10.52 -34.14
CA LYS A 240 -19.12 9.55 -34.65
C LYS A 240 -18.06 9.06 -33.65
N THR A 241 -17.58 7.87 -34.02
CA THR A 241 -16.40 7.10 -33.61
C THR A 241 -15.07 7.80 -33.90
N GLU A 242 -14.08 7.64 -33.01
CA GLU A 242 -12.67 7.41 -33.37
C GLU A 242 -11.93 6.74 -32.19
N MET A 243 -11.03 5.81 -32.54
CA MET A 243 -10.45 4.77 -31.68
C MET A 243 -8.93 4.97 -31.61
N VAL A 244 -8.34 4.96 -30.41
CA VAL A 244 -6.87 4.95 -30.24
C VAL A 244 -6.49 3.67 -29.49
N SER A 245 -5.55 2.92 -30.07
CA SER A 245 -5.18 1.55 -29.70
C SER A 245 -4.21 1.48 -28.52
N ALA A 246 -4.31 0.37 -27.78
CA ALA A 246 -3.41 -0.03 -26.73
C ALA A 246 -2.21 -0.79 -27.31
N ASP A 247 -1.03 -0.16 -27.36
CA ASP A 247 0.23 -0.88 -27.48
C ASP A 247 1.36 0.02 -26.96
N ASP A 248 1.58 -0.01 -25.65
CA ASP A 248 2.79 0.57 -25.06
C ASP A 248 3.23 -0.25 -23.83
N THR A 249 3.93 -1.35 -24.11
CA THR A 249 4.51 -2.27 -23.12
C THR A 249 5.88 -1.82 -22.61
N SER A 250 6.30 -0.59 -22.95
CA SER A 250 7.59 0.00 -22.56
C SER A 250 7.74 0.22 -21.04
N PHE A 251 6.63 0.30 -20.30
CA PHE A 251 6.65 0.46 -18.83
C PHE A 251 7.24 -0.76 -18.10
N LEU A 252 7.11 -1.96 -18.65
CA LEU A 252 7.56 -3.20 -18.01
C LEU A 252 9.09 -3.32 -17.91
N GLN A 253 9.85 -2.56 -18.70
CA GLN A 253 11.31 -2.55 -18.62
C GLN A 253 11.85 -1.82 -17.38
N ASN A 254 11.04 -0.96 -16.74
CA ASN A 254 11.43 -0.25 -15.52
C ASN A 254 11.03 -0.98 -14.23
N ILE A 255 10.25 -2.06 -14.31
CA ILE A 255 10.07 -3.02 -13.21
C ILE A 255 11.20 -4.04 -13.30
N SER A 256 12.44 -3.58 -13.12
CA SER A 256 13.52 -4.50 -12.81
C SER A 256 13.21 -5.09 -11.44
N ILE A 257 12.87 -6.39 -11.42
CA ILE A 257 13.00 -7.24 -10.24
C ILE A 257 14.51 -7.36 -9.98
N PHE A 258 15.11 -6.29 -9.46
CA PHE A 258 16.42 -6.36 -8.86
C PHE A 258 16.22 -7.03 -7.51
N VAL A 259 16.53 -8.34 -7.46
CA VAL A 259 17.06 -8.95 -6.24
C VAL A 259 18.49 -8.41 -6.09
N SER A 260 18.59 -7.10 -5.81
CA SER A 260 19.78 -6.48 -5.28
C SER A 260 19.52 -6.26 -3.82
N SER A 261 20.50 -6.59 -3.01
CA SER A 261 20.56 -6.40 -1.56
C SER A 261 20.32 -4.92 -1.17
N ALA A 262 19.06 -4.47 -1.17
CA ALA A 262 18.56 -3.23 -0.56
C ALA A 262 17.03 -3.12 -0.78
N ILE A 263 16.28 -3.67 0.18
CA ILE A 263 14.96 -3.24 0.67
C ILE A 263 13.99 -2.64 -0.36
N GLY A 264 13.22 -3.55 -0.97
CA GLY A 264 11.84 -3.35 -1.39
C GLY A 264 11.10 -4.65 -1.06
N MET A 265 10.33 -4.67 0.02
CA MET A 265 9.79 -5.91 0.57
C MET A 265 8.49 -6.28 -0.16
N VAL A 266 8.61 -7.07 -1.23
CA VAL A 266 7.50 -7.96 -1.64
C VAL A 266 7.70 -9.23 -0.84
N ILE A 267 7.04 -9.35 0.32
CA ILE A 267 6.99 -10.63 1.04
C ILE A 267 5.99 -11.51 0.26
N LEU A 268 6.52 -12.44 -0.53
CA LEU A 268 5.77 -13.58 -1.02
C LEU A 268 5.78 -14.64 0.09
N GLY A 269 4.76 -14.60 0.94
CA GLY A 269 4.50 -15.67 1.90
C GLY A 269 3.63 -16.74 1.23
N VAL A 270 4.15 -17.95 1.11
CA VAL A 270 3.31 -19.13 0.88
C VAL A 270 2.89 -19.62 2.27
N ALA A 271 1.59 -19.60 2.54
CA ALA A 271 1.02 -20.19 3.75
C ALA A 271 0.65 -21.66 3.49
#